data_AF-A0A7J7GA80-F1
#
_entry.id   AF-A0A7J7GA80-F1
#
_cell.length_a   1.000
_cell.length_b   1.000
_cell.length_c   1.000
_cell.angle_alpha   90.00
_cell.angle_beta   90.00
_cell.angle_gamma   90.00
#
_symmetry.space_group_name_H-M   'P 1'
#
loop_
_entity.id
_entity.type
_entity.pdbx_description
1 polymer ?
#
loop_
_entity_poly.entity_id
_entity_poly.type
_entity_poly.pdbx_seq_one_letter_code
_entity_poly.pdbx_strand_id
1 'polypeptide(L)'
;MLHLVKLNRYSKLGPKKLALFRTFAFESTCQPKEIEIERIIKIVNDHPFPDHLLYPTLLQHIPPSVLSTPLVKNVLNRLFAAHSNGLKAFEFFKFSLQHSYFRPSSDAFEKTLHILARMRYFDKAWELMEEIQRTHPSLLTLKSMSILLSRIAKF
;
A
#
# COMPACT_ATOMS: atom_id res chain seq x y z
N MET A 1 48.44 -15.21 56.74
CA MET A 1 48.77 -13.77 56.68
C MET A 1 48.52 -13.28 55.25
N LEU A 2 48.07 -12.03 55.14
CA LEU A 2 47.84 -11.20 53.95
C LEU A 2 46.42 -11.22 53.35
N HIS A 3 45.71 -10.17 53.75
CA HIS A 3 44.45 -9.63 53.24
C HIS A 3 44.41 -9.45 51.72
N LEU A 4 43.22 -9.63 51.15
CA LEU A 4 42.81 -8.85 49.98
C LEU A 4 41.32 -8.48 50.09
N VAL A 5 41.10 -7.19 50.30
CA VAL A 5 39.82 -6.49 50.32
C VAL A 5 39.34 -6.27 48.89
N LYS A 6 38.04 -6.49 48.60
CA LYS A 6 37.33 -5.73 47.56
C LYS A 6 35.80 -5.74 47.73
N LEU A 7 35.33 -4.61 48.26
CA LEU A 7 34.14 -3.82 47.89
C LEU A 7 32.83 -4.52 47.50
N ASN A 8 31.92 -4.51 48.47
CA ASN A 8 30.48 -4.65 48.34
C ASN A 8 29.85 -3.35 47.79
N ARG A 9 29.30 -3.37 46.56
CA ARG A 9 28.34 -2.37 46.06
C ARG A 9 27.44 -3.00 44.99
N TYR A 10 26.20 -3.32 45.34
CA TYR A 10 25.08 -3.27 44.39
C TYR A 10 23.85 -2.71 45.08
N SER A 11 23.72 -1.39 44.98
CA SER A 11 22.49 -0.65 45.28
C SER A 11 21.45 -0.91 44.18
N LYS A 12 20.26 -1.35 44.60
CA LYS A 12 19.03 -1.37 43.80
C LYS A 12 18.78 0.01 43.18
N LEU A 13 18.58 0.07 41.86
CA LEU A 13 17.97 1.22 41.18
C LEU A 13 16.95 0.67 40.17
N GLY A 14 15.66 0.85 40.47
CA GLY A 14 14.56 0.43 39.61
C GLY A 14 14.48 1.25 38.31
N PRO A 15 13.83 0.73 37.26
CA PRO A 15 13.73 1.42 35.99
C PRO A 15 12.71 2.57 36.07
N LYS A 16 13.19 3.81 35.86
CA LYS A 16 12.32 4.98 35.64
C LYS A 16 11.74 4.89 34.24
N LYS A 17 10.43 4.68 34.15
CA LYS A 17 9.67 4.68 32.89
C LYS A 17 9.44 6.14 32.46
N LEU A 18 10.34 6.66 31.64
CA LEU A 18 10.14 7.92 30.90
C LEU A 18 9.92 7.55 29.44
N ALA A 19 8.67 7.62 28.99
CA ALA A 19 8.36 7.65 27.56
C ALA A 19 7.40 8.81 27.34
N LEU A 20 7.94 9.82 26.65
CA LEU A 20 7.30 11.06 26.29
C LEU A 20 5.96 10.80 25.60
N PHE A 21 4.96 11.60 26.00
CA PHE A 21 3.77 11.86 25.20
C PHE A 21 4.21 12.41 23.84
N ARG A 22 4.07 11.62 22.77
CA ARG A 22 4.08 12.12 21.40
C ARG A 22 2.69 12.64 21.08
N THR A 23 2.47 13.92 21.32
CA THR A 23 1.34 14.64 20.74
C THR A 23 1.61 14.73 19.24
N PHE A 24 0.91 13.94 18.43
CA PHE A 24 0.85 14.18 16.99
C PHE A 24 -0.05 15.40 16.77
N ALA A 25 0.55 16.58 16.75
CA ALA A 25 -0.08 17.74 16.14
C ALA A 25 -0.12 17.49 14.63
N PHE A 26 -1.29 17.10 14.11
CA PHE A 26 -1.54 17.04 12.69
C PHE A 26 -1.80 18.48 12.21
N GLU A 27 -0.72 19.22 11.94
CA GLU A 27 -0.80 20.42 11.11
C GLU A 27 -1.13 19.96 9.69
N SER A 28 -2.42 19.96 9.37
CA SER A 28 -2.92 19.67 8.03
C SER A 28 -2.70 20.87 7.11
N THR A 29 -1.44 21.12 6.75
CA THR A 29 -1.15 21.90 5.55
C THR A 29 -1.33 20.96 4.38
N CYS A 30 -2.59 20.70 4.00
CA CYS A 30 -2.94 19.82 2.89
C CYS A 30 -2.34 20.37 1.59
N GLN A 31 -1.21 19.81 1.18
CA GLN A 31 -0.63 20.05 -0.13
C GLN A 31 -1.69 19.68 -1.20
N PRO A 32 -1.80 20.40 -2.33
CA PRO A 32 -2.82 20.11 -3.34
C PRO A 32 -2.84 18.64 -3.81
N LYS A 33 -1.67 17.99 -3.83
CA LYS A 33 -1.52 16.56 -4.16
C LYS A 33 -2.16 15.63 -3.12
N GLU A 34 -2.15 16.02 -1.85
CA GLU A 34 -2.72 15.25 -0.75
C GLU A 34 -4.24 15.20 -0.82
N ILE A 35 -4.86 16.36 -1.11
CA ILE A 35 -6.30 16.50 -1.31
C ILE A 35 -6.76 15.61 -2.47
N GLU A 36 -5.98 15.57 -3.55
CA GLU A 36 -6.28 14.75 -4.71
C GLU A 36 -6.20 13.25 -4.42
N ILE A 37 -5.18 12.81 -3.67
CA ILE A 37 -5.07 11.42 -3.22
C ILE A 37 -6.29 11.02 -2.40
N GLU A 38 -6.67 11.83 -1.40
CA GLU A 38 -7.85 11.57 -0.56
C GLU A 38 -9.15 11.56 -1.37
N ARG A 39 -9.31 12.48 -2.32
CA ARG A 39 -10.46 12.51 -3.22
C ARG A 39 -10.58 11.21 -4.01
N ILE A 40 -9.48 10.73 -4.60
CA ILE A 40 -9.48 9.48 -5.40
C ILE A 40 -9.78 8.27 -4.50
N ILE A 41 -9.18 8.20 -3.31
CA ILE A 41 -9.44 7.12 -2.35
C ILE A 41 -10.92 7.08 -1.98
N LYS A 42 -11.51 8.24 -1.74
CA LYS A 42 -12.95 8.35 -1.45
C LYS A 42 -13.79 7.85 -2.62
N ILE A 43 -13.50 8.29 -3.85
CA ILE A 43 -14.20 7.81 -5.06
C ILE A 43 -14.14 6.27 -5.16
N VAL A 44 -12.95 5.69 -4.98
CA VAL A 44 -12.76 4.23 -5.07
C VAL A 44 -13.53 3.53 -3.95
N ASN A 45 -13.37 3.95 -2.69
CA ASN A 45 -13.95 3.27 -1.54
C ASN A 45 -15.47 3.41 -1.46
N ASP A 46 -16.03 4.58 -1.77
CA ASP A 46 -17.47 4.85 -1.63
C ASP A 46 -18.30 4.28 -2.80
N HIS A 47 -17.64 3.83 -3.88
CA HIS A 47 -18.33 3.29 -5.05
C HIS A 47 -19.18 2.04 -4.73
N PRO A 48 -20.40 1.88 -5.27
CA PRO A 48 -21.23 0.68 -5.07
C PRO A 48 -20.79 -0.48 -5.99
N PHE A 49 -19.52 -0.88 -5.91
CA PHE A 49 -19.00 -2.06 -6.61
C PHE A 49 -19.28 -3.34 -5.79
N PRO A 50 -19.73 -4.46 -6.37
CA PRO A 50 -19.75 -4.76 -7.82
C PRO A 50 -21.04 -4.42 -8.56
N ASP A 51 -22.06 -3.88 -7.89
CA ASP A 51 -23.37 -3.60 -8.50
C ASP A 51 -23.25 -2.65 -9.70
N HIS A 52 -22.30 -1.72 -9.63
CA HIS A 52 -21.93 -0.85 -10.74
C HIS A 52 -20.44 -1.03 -11.07
N LEU A 53 -20.12 -0.92 -12.37
CA LEU A 53 -18.74 -0.92 -12.83
C LEU A 53 -18.02 0.33 -12.30
N LEU A 54 -16.80 0.16 -11.78
CA LEU A 54 -16.02 1.28 -11.22
C LEU A 54 -15.46 2.19 -12.32
N TYR A 55 -15.14 1.61 -13.49
CA TYR A 55 -14.46 2.29 -14.59
C TYR A 55 -15.13 3.61 -15.04
N PRO A 56 -16.46 3.69 -15.30
CA PRO A 56 -17.11 4.93 -15.70
C PRO A 56 -16.94 6.06 -14.67
N THR A 57 -17.05 5.73 -13.37
CA THR A 57 -16.87 6.69 -12.29
C THR A 57 -15.43 7.21 -12.23
N LEU A 58 -14.44 6.33 -12.42
CA LEU A 58 -13.03 6.74 -12.47
C LEU A 58 -12.78 7.68 -13.66
N LEU A 59 -13.31 7.35 -14.84
CA LEU A 59 -13.17 8.16 -16.03
C LEU A 59 -13.80 9.56 -15.87
N GLN A 60 -14.96 9.63 -15.22
CA GLN A 60 -15.67 10.89 -14.98
C GLN A 60 -14.93 11.79 -13.98
N HIS A 61 -14.34 11.22 -12.93
CA HIS A 61 -13.80 11.99 -11.81
C HIS A 61 -12.28 12.13 -11.78
N ILE A 62 -11.55 11.36 -12.59
CA ILE A 62 -10.08 11.35 -12.60
C ILE A 62 -9.59 11.69 -14.01
N PRO A 63 -9.20 12.95 -14.27
CA PRO A 63 -8.68 13.32 -15.58
C PRO A 63 -7.34 12.62 -15.85
N PRO A 64 -7.05 12.19 -17.09
CA PRO A 64 -5.81 11.46 -17.41
C PRO A 64 -4.51 12.21 -17.03
N SER A 65 -4.52 13.54 -17.06
CA SER A 65 -3.37 14.38 -16.71
C SER A 65 -2.95 14.28 -15.25
N VAL A 66 -3.84 13.81 -14.37
CA VAL A 66 -3.59 13.67 -12.94
C VAL A 66 -2.87 12.35 -12.62
N LEU A 67 -3.03 11.31 -13.45
CA LEU A 67 -2.52 9.95 -13.22
C LEU A 67 -1.01 9.83 -13.43
N SER A 68 -0.24 10.39 -12.49
CA SER A 68 1.20 10.24 -12.42
C SER A 68 1.61 9.04 -11.56
N THR A 69 2.80 8.47 -11.83
CA THR A 69 3.34 7.36 -11.03
C THR A 69 3.34 7.62 -9.51
N PRO A 70 3.77 8.80 -9.01
CA PRO A 70 3.74 9.08 -7.57
C PRO A 70 2.32 9.11 -6.99
N LEU A 71 1.35 9.66 -7.73
CA LEU A 71 -0.04 9.73 -7.27
C LEU A 71 -0.64 8.34 -7.13
N VAL A 72 -0.58 7.52 -8.19
CA VAL A 72 -1.14 6.17 -8.20
C VAL A 72 -0.49 5.30 -7.12
N LYS A 73 0.84 5.42 -6.96
CA LYS A 73 1.60 4.78 -5.88
C LYS A 73 1.04 5.16 -4.51
N ASN A 74 0.81 6.44 -4.24
CA ASN A 74 0.32 6.91 -2.95
C ASN A 74 -1.13 6.46 -2.68
N VAL A 75 -2.00 6.52 -3.69
CA VAL A 75 -3.38 6.01 -3.60
C VAL A 75 -3.37 4.52 -3.23
N LEU A 76 -2.60 3.68 -3.94
CA LEU A 76 -2.54 2.24 -3.66
C LEU A 76 -1.92 1.91 -2.31
N ASN A 77 -0.92 2.68 -1.86
CA ASN A 77 -0.38 2.55 -0.52
C ASN A 77 -1.42 2.80 0.56
N ARG A 78 -2.29 3.81 0.38
CA ARG A 78 -3.38 4.09 1.31
C ARG A 78 -4.50 3.06 1.24
N LEU A 79 -4.90 2.61 0.04
CA LEU A 79 -5.85 1.51 -0.11
C LEU A 79 -5.34 0.22 0.56
N PHE A 80 -4.03 -0.06 0.45
CA PHE A 80 -3.40 -1.17 1.15
C PHE A 80 -3.47 -1.00 2.68
N ALA A 81 -3.05 0.16 3.20
CA ALA A 81 -3.06 0.45 4.64
C ALA A 81 -4.47 0.44 5.24
N ALA A 82 -5.46 0.96 4.51
CA ALA A 82 -6.87 1.01 4.91
C ALA A 82 -7.59 -0.34 4.75
N HIS A 83 -6.89 -1.39 4.32
CA HIS A 83 -7.47 -2.71 4.08
C HIS A 83 -8.62 -2.71 3.06
N SER A 84 -8.65 -1.76 2.12
CA SER A 84 -9.69 -1.58 1.11
C SER A 84 -9.99 -2.85 0.31
N ASN A 85 -11.18 -2.87 -0.30
CA ASN A 85 -11.64 -3.94 -1.19
C ASN A 85 -10.66 -4.13 -2.36
N GLY A 86 -10.23 -5.37 -2.58
CA GLY A 86 -9.20 -5.69 -3.55
C GLY A 86 -9.62 -5.60 -5.01
N LEU A 87 -10.89 -5.87 -5.31
CA LEU A 87 -11.41 -5.70 -6.67
C LEU A 87 -11.44 -4.21 -7.05
N LYS A 88 -11.86 -3.34 -6.13
CA LYS A 88 -11.82 -1.88 -6.35
C LYS A 88 -10.40 -1.35 -6.55
N ALA A 89 -9.44 -1.83 -5.76
CA ALA A 89 -8.03 -1.45 -5.92
C ALA A 89 -7.44 -1.96 -7.26
N PHE A 90 -7.81 -3.17 -7.68
CA PHE A 90 -7.43 -3.75 -8.96
C PHE A 90 -8.00 -2.92 -10.14
N GLU A 91 -9.30 -2.62 -10.12
CA GLU A 91 -9.95 -1.77 -11.13
C GLU A 91 -9.28 -0.39 -11.23
N PHE A 92 -8.92 0.22 -10.10
CA PHE A 92 -8.19 1.50 -10.10
C PHE A 92 -6.79 1.39 -10.72
N PHE A 93 -6.03 0.33 -10.40
CA PHE A 93 -4.71 0.13 -11.00
C PHE A 93 -4.82 -0.14 -12.51
N LYS A 94 -5.77 -0.98 -12.93
CA LYS A 94 -6.10 -1.27 -14.34
C LYS A 94 -6.48 -0.02 -15.12
N PHE A 95 -7.36 0.81 -14.56
CA PHE A 95 -7.70 2.11 -15.10
C PHE A 95 -6.44 2.95 -15.29
N SER A 96 -5.57 3.03 -14.27
CA SER A 96 -4.32 3.80 -14.36
C SER A 96 -3.40 3.33 -15.49
N LEU A 97 -3.29 2.02 -15.74
CA LEU A 97 -2.47 1.44 -16.82
C LEU A 97 -2.88 1.88 -18.23
N GLN A 98 -4.13 2.32 -18.42
CA GLN A 98 -4.62 2.74 -19.74
C GLN A 98 -4.19 4.17 -20.11
N HIS A 99 -3.57 4.92 -19.19
CA HIS A 99 -3.21 6.31 -19.41
C HIS A 99 -1.70 6.48 -19.61
N SER A 100 -1.33 7.13 -20.71
CA SER A 100 0.07 7.29 -21.16
C SER A 100 1.00 8.02 -20.19
N TYR A 101 0.45 8.84 -19.30
CA TYR A 101 1.21 9.58 -18.29
C TYR A 101 1.59 8.73 -17.08
N PHE A 102 0.94 7.59 -16.90
CA PHE A 102 1.25 6.65 -15.84
C PHE A 102 2.26 5.62 -16.35
N ARG A 103 3.40 5.53 -15.66
CA ARG A 103 4.29 4.37 -15.75
C ARG A 103 4.16 3.56 -14.47
N PRO A 104 3.73 2.30 -14.51
CA PRO A 104 3.61 1.49 -13.30
C PRO A 104 4.98 1.33 -12.63
N SER A 105 4.96 1.34 -11.30
CA SER A 105 6.16 1.12 -10.48
C SER A 105 6.03 -0.22 -9.75
N SER A 106 7.17 -0.80 -9.36
CA SER A 106 7.20 -2.06 -8.57
C SER A 106 6.34 -1.92 -7.31
N ASP A 107 6.41 -0.77 -6.64
CA ASP A 107 5.61 -0.52 -5.43
C ASP A 107 4.11 -0.55 -5.71
N ALA A 108 3.62 0.21 -6.70
CA ALA A 108 2.19 0.23 -7.05
C ALA A 108 1.68 -1.17 -7.47
N PHE A 109 2.46 -1.88 -8.28
CA PHE A 109 2.13 -3.23 -8.72
C PHE A 109 2.10 -4.22 -7.54
N GLU A 110 3.15 -4.28 -6.74
CA GLU A 110 3.25 -5.16 -5.58
C GLU A 110 2.18 -4.86 -4.52
N LYS A 111 1.82 -3.59 -4.31
CA LYS A 111 0.71 -3.22 -3.40
C LYS A 111 -0.61 -3.76 -3.91
N THR A 112 -0.87 -3.66 -5.21
CA THR A 112 -2.08 -4.22 -5.82
C THR A 112 -2.13 -5.74 -5.63
N LEU A 113 -1.03 -6.44 -5.90
CA LEU A 113 -0.91 -7.89 -5.65
C LEU A 113 -1.14 -8.23 -4.17
N HIS A 114 -0.54 -7.48 -3.25
CA HIS A 114 -0.72 -7.70 -1.82
C HIS A 114 -2.17 -7.53 -1.38
N ILE A 115 -2.88 -6.52 -1.90
CA ILE A 115 -4.29 -6.30 -1.61
C ILE A 115 -5.12 -7.49 -2.11
N LEU A 116 -4.93 -7.91 -3.37
CA LEU A 116 -5.64 -9.03 -3.97
C LEU A 116 -5.39 -10.35 -3.24
N ALA A 117 -4.12 -10.66 -2.99
CA ALA A 117 -3.72 -11.88 -2.31
C ALA A 117 -4.24 -11.95 -0.86
N ARG A 118 -4.28 -10.79 -0.15
CA ARG A 118 -4.87 -10.69 1.19
C ARG A 118 -6.36 -11.05 1.19
N MET A 119 -7.09 -10.65 0.16
CA MET A 119 -8.52 -10.95 0.00
C MET A 119 -8.79 -12.26 -0.76
N ARG A 120 -7.73 -13.04 -1.06
CA ARG A 120 -7.80 -14.31 -1.80
C ARG A 120 -8.38 -14.21 -3.22
N TYR A 121 -8.29 -13.03 -3.83
CA TYR A 121 -8.63 -12.84 -5.25
C TYR A 121 -7.47 -13.28 -6.15
N PHE A 122 -7.11 -14.56 -6.08
CA PHE A 122 -5.95 -15.10 -6.80
C PHE A 122 -6.11 -15.07 -8.31
N ASP A 123 -7.31 -15.36 -8.82
CA ASP A 123 -7.60 -15.31 -10.27
C ASP A 123 -7.34 -13.91 -10.83
N LYS A 124 -7.78 -12.86 -10.11
CA LYS A 124 -7.52 -11.47 -10.48
C LYS A 124 -6.06 -11.07 -10.32
N ALA A 125 -5.36 -11.61 -9.35
CA ALA A 125 -3.93 -11.37 -9.21
C ALA A 125 -3.15 -12.03 -10.36
N TRP A 126 -3.57 -13.22 -10.80
CA TRP A 126 -2.98 -13.91 -11.94
C TRP A 126 -3.26 -13.15 -13.25
N GLU A 127 -4.50 -12.72 -13.47
CA GLU A 127 -4.89 -11.84 -14.58
C GLU A 127 -3.99 -10.60 -14.64
N LEU A 128 -3.74 -9.98 -13.48
CA LEU A 128 -2.86 -8.82 -13.39
C LEU A 128 -1.42 -9.14 -13.80
N MET A 129 -0.89 -10.29 -13.35
CA MET A 129 0.47 -10.70 -13.70
C MET A 129 0.63 -10.96 -15.19
N GLU A 130 -0.33 -11.63 -15.82
CA GLU A 130 -0.30 -11.91 -17.26
C GLU A 130 -0.31 -10.60 -18.08
N GLU A 131 -1.07 -9.61 -17.63
CA GLU A 131 -1.04 -8.28 -18.25
C GLU A 131 0.28 -7.55 -18.06
N ILE A 132 0.83 -7.57 -16.84
CA ILE A 132 2.13 -6.96 -16.55
C ILE A 132 3.26 -7.69 -17.28
N GLN A 133 3.16 -9.01 -17.46
CA GLN A 133 4.12 -9.78 -18.28
C GLN A 133 4.16 -9.26 -19.71
N ARG A 134 3.01 -8.96 -20.30
CA ARG A 134 2.89 -8.48 -21.68
C ARG A 134 3.29 -7.01 -21.83
N THR A 135 2.99 -6.18 -20.85
CA THR A 135 3.10 -4.70 -20.98
C THR A 135 4.32 -4.12 -20.28
N HIS A 136 4.71 -4.68 -19.13
CA HIS A 136 5.78 -4.17 -18.25
C HIS A 136 6.55 -5.32 -17.57
N PRO A 137 7.16 -6.25 -18.34
CA PRO A 137 7.71 -7.49 -17.82
C PRO A 137 8.79 -7.29 -16.73
N SER A 138 9.49 -6.15 -16.74
CA SER A 138 10.49 -5.81 -15.72
C SER A 138 9.93 -5.67 -14.30
N LEU A 139 8.61 -5.52 -14.15
CA LEU A 139 7.95 -5.48 -12.85
C LEU A 139 7.71 -6.87 -12.24
N LEU A 140 7.82 -7.94 -13.03
CA LEU A 140 7.73 -9.32 -12.56
C LEU A 140 9.03 -9.77 -11.90
N THR A 141 9.24 -9.29 -10.68
CA THR A 141 10.38 -9.65 -9.83
C THR A 141 10.08 -10.87 -8.97
N LEU A 142 11.12 -11.51 -8.43
CA LEU A 142 10.98 -12.57 -7.42
C LEU A 142 10.09 -12.12 -6.25
N LYS A 143 10.23 -10.85 -5.84
CA LYS A 143 9.39 -10.24 -4.81
C LYS A 143 7.92 -10.28 -5.21
N SER A 144 7.57 -9.78 -6.39
CA SER A 144 6.18 -9.79 -6.88
C SER A 144 5.59 -11.21 -6.95
N MET A 145 6.36 -12.20 -7.43
CA MET A 145 5.94 -13.61 -7.48
C MET A 145 5.68 -14.17 -6.07
N SER A 146 6.61 -13.92 -5.14
CA SER A 146 6.54 -14.44 -3.77
C SER A 146 5.29 -13.97 -3.01
N ILE A 147 4.74 -12.80 -3.35
CA ILE A 147 3.51 -12.27 -2.73
C ILE A 147 2.35 -13.26 -2.92
N LEU A 148 2.24 -13.87 -4.10
CA LEU A 148 1.17 -14.81 -4.41
C LEU A 148 1.51 -16.22 -3.96
N LEU A 149 2.72 -16.70 -4.25
CA LEU A 149 3.15 -18.05 -3.88
C LEU A 149 3.08 -18.28 -2.37
N SER A 150 3.50 -17.30 -1.56
CA SER A 150 3.45 -17.39 -0.09
C SER A 150 2.03 -17.45 0.50
N ARG A 151 1.01 -17.11 -0.28
CA ARG A 151 -0.41 -17.16 0.14
C ARG A 151 -1.10 -18.42 -0.34
N ILE A 152 -0.70 -18.93 -1.51
CA ILE A 152 -1.16 -20.22 -2.03
C ILE A 152 -0.56 -21.36 -1.21
N ALA A 153 0.74 -21.33 -0.92
CA ALA A 153 1.44 -22.38 -0.17
C ALA A 153 1.07 -22.49 1.33
N LYS A 154 0.16 -21.63 1.83
CA LYS A 154 -0.42 -21.77 3.17
C LYS A 154 -1.61 -22.74 3.20
N PHE A 155 -1.95 -23.31 2.06
CA PHE A 155 -2.92 -24.39 1.85
C PHE A 155 -2.18 -25.60 1.31
#